data_AF-A0A1T4N3I1-F1
#
_entry.id   AF-A0A1T4N3I1-F1
#
_cell.length_a   1.000
_cell.length_b   1.000
_cell.length_c   1.000
_cell.angle_alpha   90.00
_cell.angle_beta   90.00
_cell.angle_gamma   90.00
#
_symmetry.space_group_name_H-M   'P 1'
#
loop_
_entity.id
_entity.type
_entity.pdbx_description
1 polymer ?
#
loop_
_entity_poly.entity_id
_entity_poly.type
_entity_poly.pdbx_seq_one_letter_code
_entity_poly.pdbx_strand_id
1 'polypeptide(L)'
;MDASTGRRICTREMVVEAVVDCRERGIVSRIDGVTPPSHEISAFIRKTYDLNPSASTVLRLRNEVMAELQQATSAPSRQQQPAVLRPEIEQLLDRAVQQTQASIGELARMLAGIQKNTDDEFARRLNQSIEHNNQEAQQQTALMTEELESAYQRINDLEDRLNNMSRQLDATRAEAATERARAATFEQVNTALLVQFSVASVSIHADQPAAAVQQSQTVEQPTQPTTDQSGAGTPIAGEQTAVKSSRRGRPRVTTPIIEQEAA
;
A
#
# COMPACT_ATOMS: atom_id res chain seq x y z
N MET A 1 79.59 -22.09 2.33
CA MET A 1 79.80 -20.95 3.24
C MET A 1 81.08 -20.27 2.77
N ASP A 2 80.98 -19.43 1.74
CA ASP A 2 82.13 -18.68 1.21
C ASP A 2 81.67 -17.24 0.94
N ALA A 3 81.71 -16.42 1.99
CA ALA A 3 81.48 -14.99 1.88
C ALA A 3 82.77 -14.36 1.33
N SER A 4 82.85 -14.25 0.01
CA SER A 4 83.78 -13.38 -0.68
C SER A 4 83.38 -11.92 -0.39
N THR A 5 83.75 -11.43 0.79
CA THR A 5 83.55 -10.04 1.20
C THR A 5 84.51 -9.15 0.40
N GLY A 6 84.18 -8.92 -0.87
CA GLY A 6 84.78 -7.84 -1.64
C GLY A 6 84.58 -6.55 -0.86
N ARG A 7 85.67 -5.84 -0.54
CA ARG A 7 85.59 -4.53 0.12
C ARG A 7 84.69 -3.63 -0.73
N ARG A 8 83.47 -3.37 -0.28
CA ARG A 8 82.60 -2.36 -0.89
C ARG A 8 83.29 -1.01 -0.68
N ILE A 9 83.54 -0.28 -1.77
CA ILE A 9 84.20 1.02 -1.75
C ILE A 9 83.14 2.09 -1.95
N CYS A 10 83.25 3.20 -1.23
CA CYS A 10 82.37 4.36 -1.41
C CYS A 10 82.59 4.94 -2.81
N THR A 11 81.59 4.82 -3.68
CA THR A 11 81.64 5.32 -5.06
C THR A 11 81.06 6.73 -5.15
N ARG A 12 81.36 7.41 -6.25
CA ARG A 12 80.86 8.74 -6.55
C ARG A 12 79.33 8.79 -6.63
N GLU A 13 78.71 7.80 -7.26
CA GLU A 13 77.26 7.70 -7.45
C GLU A 13 76.51 7.65 -6.12
N MET A 14 77.02 6.86 -5.16
CA MET A 14 76.44 6.77 -3.81
C MET A 14 76.46 8.13 -3.10
N VAL A 15 77.50 8.94 -3.33
CA VAL A 15 77.63 10.28 -2.76
C VAL A 15 76.71 11.27 -3.48
N VAL A 16 76.54 11.15 -4.80
CA VAL A 16 75.59 11.98 -5.57
C VAL A 16 74.17 11.78 -5.06
N GLU A 17 73.74 10.52 -4.94
CA GLU A 17 72.40 10.18 -4.45
C GLU A 17 72.17 10.69 -3.03
N ALA A 18 73.14 10.48 -2.14
CA ALA A 18 73.08 10.99 -0.77
C ALA A 18 73.02 12.53 -0.72
N VAL A 19 73.74 13.23 -1.60
CA VAL A 19 73.71 14.70 -1.70
C VAL A 19 72.34 15.19 -2.20
N VAL A 20 71.73 14.48 -3.16
CA VAL A 20 70.38 14.79 -3.66
C VAL A 20 69.34 14.59 -2.55
N ASP A 21 69.34 13.43 -1.88
CA ASP A 21 68.42 13.14 -0.75
C ASP A 21 68.54 14.20 0.36
N CYS A 22 69.77 14.56 0.74
CA CYS A 22 69.99 15.59 1.75
C CYS A 22 69.42 16.94 1.30
N ARG A 23 69.56 17.33 0.03
CA ARG A 23 69.03 18.60 -0.49
C ARG A 23 67.50 18.61 -0.58
N GLU A 24 66.88 17.52 -1.02
CA GLU A 24 65.42 17.38 -1.05
C GLU A 24 64.81 17.47 0.35
N ARG A 25 65.52 16.95 1.34
CA ARG A 25 65.13 17.02 2.76
C ARG A 25 65.52 18.33 3.45
N GLY A 26 66.12 19.27 2.72
CA GLY A 26 66.56 20.57 3.25
C GLY A 26 67.76 20.48 4.22
N ILE A 27 68.47 19.37 4.24
CA ILE A 27 69.62 19.11 5.11
C ILE A 27 70.88 19.65 4.44
N VAL A 28 71.17 20.93 4.71
CA VAL A 28 72.33 21.67 4.19
C VAL A 28 73.17 22.24 5.33
N SER A 29 74.44 22.51 5.06
CA SER A 29 75.37 23.12 5.99
C SER A 29 74.88 24.50 6.39
N ARG A 30 74.97 24.81 7.70
CA ARG A 30 74.59 26.12 8.24
C ARG A 30 75.55 27.24 7.82
N ILE A 31 76.73 26.89 7.29
CA ILE A 31 77.79 27.85 6.93
C ILE A 31 77.54 28.43 5.53
N ASP A 32 77.21 27.58 4.56
CA ASP A 32 77.03 27.99 3.16
C ASP A 32 75.58 27.86 2.67
N GLY A 33 74.70 27.23 3.45
CA GLY A 33 73.28 27.04 3.13
C GLY A 33 73.01 26.15 1.92
N VAL A 34 74.05 25.52 1.34
CA VAL A 34 73.97 24.85 0.04
C VAL A 34 74.60 23.46 0.07
N THR A 35 75.68 23.26 0.82
CA THR A 35 76.42 21.99 0.82
C THR A 35 75.91 21.05 1.91
N PRO A 36 75.48 19.82 1.60
CA PRO A 36 75.08 18.89 2.64
C PRO A 36 76.23 18.51 3.61
N PRO A 37 75.97 18.36 4.92
CA PRO A 37 76.99 17.96 5.88
C PRO A 37 77.53 16.55 5.61
N SER A 38 78.85 16.34 5.70
CA SER A 38 79.46 15.04 5.38
C SER A 38 79.04 13.90 6.31
N HIS A 39 78.62 14.20 7.53
CA HIS A 39 78.13 13.20 8.47
C HIS A 39 76.75 12.66 8.06
N GLU A 40 75.89 13.51 7.48
CA GLU A 40 74.57 13.13 6.95
C GLU A 40 74.71 12.28 5.70
N ILE A 41 75.60 12.68 4.77
CA ILE A 41 75.95 11.87 3.60
C ILE A 41 76.50 10.49 4.03
N SER A 42 77.37 10.45 5.02
CA SER A 42 77.91 9.19 5.55
C SER A 42 76.84 8.33 6.24
N ALA A 43 75.86 8.96 6.90
CA ALA A 43 74.74 8.26 7.54
C ALA A 43 73.79 7.66 6.49
N PHE A 44 73.50 8.38 5.42
CA PHE A 44 72.74 7.87 4.27
C PHE A 44 73.45 6.66 3.66
N ILE A 45 74.74 6.77 3.35
CA ILE A 45 75.50 5.66 2.74
C ILE A 45 75.57 4.43 3.65
N ARG A 46 75.76 4.63 4.96
CA ARG A 46 75.68 3.54 5.95
C ARG A 46 74.33 2.85 5.93
N LYS A 47 73.25 3.62 5.93
CA LYS A 47 71.88 3.09 6.02
C LYS A 47 71.45 2.38 4.73
N THR A 48 71.77 2.95 3.57
CA THR A 48 71.29 2.48 2.27
C THR A 48 72.14 1.34 1.71
N TYR A 49 73.46 1.36 1.96
CA TYR A 49 74.41 0.47 1.31
C TYR A 49 75.18 -0.48 2.25
N ASP A 50 74.89 -0.40 3.55
CA ASP A 50 75.57 -1.13 4.62
C ASP A 50 77.10 -0.97 4.53
N LEU A 51 77.54 0.27 4.28
CA LEU A 51 78.93 0.63 4.08
C LEU A 51 79.36 1.72 5.06
N ASN A 52 80.55 1.57 5.66
CA ASN A 52 81.17 2.60 6.49
C ASN A 52 82.23 3.38 5.68
N PRO A 53 81.86 4.45 4.96
CA PRO A 53 82.81 5.19 4.16
C PRO A 53 83.75 6.02 5.06
N SER A 54 85.02 6.15 4.64
CA SER A 54 85.94 7.08 5.30
C SER A 54 85.44 8.52 5.14
N ALA A 55 85.51 9.29 6.23
CA ALA A 55 85.12 10.71 6.23
C ALA A 55 85.89 11.52 5.18
N SER A 56 87.17 11.20 4.94
CA SER A 56 87.98 11.85 3.90
C SER A 56 87.47 11.56 2.49
N THR A 57 87.03 10.33 2.22
CA THR A 57 86.49 9.93 0.92
C THR A 57 85.15 10.61 0.64
N VAL A 58 84.27 10.67 1.65
CA VAL A 58 82.97 11.37 1.54
C VAL A 58 83.17 12.86 1.32
N LEU A 59 84.08 13.50 2.09
CA LEU A 59 84.39 14.91 1.93
C LEU A 59 84.92 15.24 0.52
N ARG A 60 85.84 14.43 0.00
CA ARG A 60 86.42 14.61 -1.33
C ARG A 60 85.36 14.49 -2.42
N LEU A 61 84.60 13.39 -2.42
CA LEU A 61 83.56 13.13 -3.43
C LEU A 61 82.42 14.15 -3.34
N ARG A 62 82.02 14.56 -2.13
CA ARG A 62 81.00 15.61 -1.95
C ARG A 62 81.47 16.93 -2.58
N ASN A 63 82.70 17.35 -2.30
CA ASN A 63 83.23 18.61 -2.84
C ASN A 63 83.31 18.57 -4.37
N GLU A 64 83.67 17.42 -4.95
CA GLU A 64 83.69 17.19 -6.40
C GLU A 64 82.29 17.32 -7.01
N VAL A 65 81.29 16.66 -6.41
CA VAL A 65 79.87 16.74 -6.83
C VAL A 65 79.32 18.17 -6.70
N MET A 66 79.63 18.87 -5.61
CA MET A 66 79.18 20.25 -5.41
C MET A 66 79.85 21.22 -6.40
N ALA A 67 81.12 21.03 -6.72
CA ALA A 67 81.83 21.85 -7.71
C ALA A 67 81.22 21.69 -9.11
N GLU A 68 80.85 20.47 -9.50
CA GLU A 68 80.16 20.21 -10.78
C GLU A 68 78.75 20.81 -10.82
N LEU A 69 77.99 20.69 -9.73
CA LEU A 69 76.67 21.33 -9.62
C LEU A 69 76.78 22.86 -9.76
N GLN A 70 77.83 23.45 -9.20
CA GLN A 70 78.07 24.89 -9.30
C GLN A 70 78.49 25.30 -10.72
N GLN A 71 79.28 24.49 -11.42
CA GLN A 71 79.61 24.71 -12.83
C GLN A 71 78.38 24.56 -13.75
N ALA A 72 77.50 23.58 -13.49
CA ALA A 72 76.25 23.41 -14.24
C ALA A 72 75.28 24.59 -14.05
N THR A 73 75.32 25.26 -12.89
CA THR A 73 74.49 26.44 -12.60
C THR A 73 75.09 27.73 -13.21
N SER A 74 76.39 27.72 -13.52
CA SER A 74 77.12 28.88 -14.07
C SER A 74 77.14 28.93 -15.60
N ALA A 75 76.51 27.97 -16.28
CA ALA A 75 76.41 27.96 -17.74
C ALA A 75 75.31 28.94 -18.23
N PRO A 76 75.65 30.02 -18.97
CA PRO A 76 74.67 30.98 -19.43
C PRO A 76 74.02 30.50 -20.73
N SER A 77 73.18 29.46 -20.70
CA SER A 77 72.44 29.00 -21.89
C SER A 77 71.30 28.04 -21.55
N ARG A 78 70.13 28.57 -21.17
CA ARG A 78 68.79 28.01 -21.42
C ARG A 78 67.71 28.96 -20.89
N GLN A 79 67.66 30.16 -21.49
CA GLN A 79 66.64 31.17 -21.21
C GLN A 79 65.75 31.43 -22.44
N GLN A 80 65.49 30.40 -23.23
CA GLN A 80 64.53 30.45 -24.34
C GLN A 80 63.64 29.22 -24.29
N GLN A 81 62.57 29.31 -23.49
CA GLN A 81 61.22 28.74 -23.71
C GLN A 81 60.48 28.61 -22.36
N PRO A 82 59.82 29.69 -21.92
CA PRO A 82 58.51 29.50 -21.27
C PRO A 82 57.40 30.39 -21.85
N ALA A 83 57.72 31.32 -22.76
CA ALA A 83 56.75 32.32 -23.23
C ALA A 83 55.80 31.83 -24.34
N VAL A 84 56.20 30.84 -25.14
CA VAL A 84 55.40 30.38 -26.30
C VAL A 84 54.37 29.30 -25.91
N LEU A 85 54.63 28.51 -24.86
CA LEU A 85 53.75 27.40 -24.45
C LEU A 85 52.52 27.85 -23.63
N ARG A 86 52.61 28.99 -22.92
CA ARG A 86 51.48 29.52 -22.14
C ARG A 86 50.24 29.88 -22.96
N PRO A 87 50.34 30.66 -24.05
CA PRO A 87 49.16 31.05 -24.83
C PRO A 87 48.50 29.84 -25.53
N GLU A 88 49.27 28.82 -25.90
CA GLU A 88 48.75 27.61 -26.54
C GLU A 88 47.97 26.73 -25.55
N ILE A 89 48.43 26.64 -24.30
CA ILE A 89 47.71 25.97 -23.21
C ILE A 89 46.43 26.74 -22.84
N GLU A 90 46.49 28.06 -22.75
CA GLU A 90 45.30 28.90 -22.46
C GLU A 90 44.23 28.74 -23.57
N GLN A 91 44.62 28.76 -24.84
CA GLN A 91 43.70 28.50 -25.96
C GLN A 91 43.09 27.10 -25.92
N LEU A 92 43.88 26.08 -25.57
CA LEU A 92 43.39 24.71 -25.39
C LEU A 92 42.39 24.62 -24.23
N LEU A 93 42.67 25.32 -23.13
CA LEU A 93 41.79 25.37 -21.96
C LEU A 93 40.48 26.07 -22.29
N ASP A 94 40.52 27.22 -22.96
CA ASP A 94 39.33 27.96 -23.39
C ASP A 94 38.47 27.13 -24.35
N ARG A 95 39.10 26.40 -25.28
CA ARG A 95 38.38 25.49 -26.18
C ARG A 95 37.74 24.34 -25.42
N ALA A 96 38.44 23.75 -24.45
CA ALA A 96 37.91 22.69 -23.61
C ALA A 96 36.74 23.19 -22.73
N VAL A 97 36.85 24.39 -22.17
CA VAL A 97 35.80 25.04 -21.38
C VAL A 97 34.57 25.33 -22.27
N GLN A 98 34.75 25.91 -23.45
CA GLN A 98 33.66 26.16 -24.40
C GLN A 98 32.97 24.86 -24.82
N GLN A 99 33.73 23.80 -25.11
CA GLN A 99 33.17 22.50 -25.46
C GLN A 99 32.39 21.89 -24.30
N THR A 100 32.90 22.00 -23.08
CA THR A 100 32.22 21.52 -21.87
C THR A 100 30.95 22.33 -21.59
N GLN A 101 30.99 23.65 -21.81
CA GLN A 101 29.83 24.50 -21.59
C GLN A 101 28.74 24.28 -22.63
N ALA A 102 29.13 23.99 -23.88
CA ALA A 102 28.20 23.58 -24.93
C ALA A 102 27.52 22.25 -24.59
N SER A 103 28.28 21.23 -24.15
CA SER A 103 27.72 19.93 -23.78
C SER A 103 26.82 20.00 -22.55
N ILE A 104 27.17 20.81 -21.54
CA ILE A 104 26.29 21.10 -20.40
C ILE A 104 24.99 21.77 -20.86
N GLY A 105 25.07 22.73 -21.79
CA GLY A 105 23.89 23.40 -22.35
C GLY A 105 22.99 22.47 -23.16
N GLU A 106 23.54 21.46 -23.83
CA GLU A 106 22.77 20.40 -24.51
C GLU A 106 22.10 19.46 -23.51
N LEU A 107 22.83 19.01 -22.49
CA LEU A 107 22.29 18.18 -21.42
C LEU A 107 21.15 18.88 -20.68
N ALA A 108 21.28 20.17 -20.36
CA ALA A 108 20.23 20.96 -19.73
C ALA A 108 18.97 21.03 -20.60
N ARG A 109 19.11 21.21 -21.92
CA ARG A 109 17.99 21.20 -22.87
C ARG A 109 17.32 19.83 -22.96
N MET A 110 18.10 18.75 -22.99
CA MET A 110 17.55 17.38 -22.98
C MET A 110 16.78 17.10 -21.69
N LEU A 111 17.33 17.46 -20.53
CA LEU A 111 16.67 17.31 -19.24
C LEU A 111 15.36 18.10 -19.16
N ALA A 112 15.35 19.35 -19.63
CA ALA A 112 14.13 20.16 -19.71
C ALA A 112 13.08 19.53 -20.64
N GLY A 113 13.51 18.95 -21.76
CA GLY A 113 12.63 18.21 -22.67
C GLY A 113 12.02 16.96 -22.04
N ILE A 114 12.84 16.17 -21.33
CA ILE A 114 12.39 14.98 -20.60
C ILE A 114 11.39 15.35 -19.50
N GLN A 115 11.69 16.37 -18.69
CA GLN A 115 10.78 16.86 -17.64
C GLN A 115 9.42 17.25 -18.23
N LYS A 116 9.43 18.12 -19.25
CA LYS A 116 8.20 18.55 -19.91
C LYS A 116 7.39 17.39 -20.48
N ASN A 117 8.04 16.46 -21.18
CA ASN A 117 7.34 15.30 -21.76
C ASN A 117 6.75 14.40 -20.67
N THR A 118 7.44 14.25 -19.54
CA THR A 118 6.96 13.45 -18.40
C THR A 118 5.76 14.12 -17.73
N ASP A 119 5.81 15.44 -17.56
CA ASP A 119 4.70 16.22 -17.00
C ASP A 119 3.48 16.19 -17.93
N ASP A 120 3.68 16.35 -19.24
CA ASP A 120 2.62 16.28 -20.25
C ASP A 120 2.00 14.88 -20.33
N GLU A 121 2.81 13.81 -20.27
CA GLU A 121 2.31 12.43 -20.21
C GLU A 121 1.54 12.16 -18.93
N PHE A 122 2.06 12.60 -17.78
CA PHE A 122 1.38 12.44 -16.50
C PHE A 122 0.04 13.16 -16.49
N ALA A 123 0.00 14.42 -16.95
CA ALA A 123 -1.22 15.21 -17.07
C ALA A 123 -2.24 14.53 -18.00
N ARG A 124 -1.80 13.97 -19.12
CA ARG A 124 -2.68 13.20 -20.03
C ARG A 124 -3.25 11.95 -19.35
N ARG A 125 -2.42 11.15 -18.68
CA ARG A 125 -2.87 9.93 -17.97
C ARG A 125 -3.83 10.27 -16.84
N LEU A 126 -3.55 11.33 -16.09
CA LEU A 126 -4.42 11.82 -15.02
C LEU A 126 -5.78 12.25 -15.57
N ASN A 127 -5.81 13.04 -16.65
CA ASN A 127 -7.06 13.46 -17.29
C ASN A 127 -7.87 12.26 -17.82
N GLN A 128 -7.21 11.31 -18.47
CA GLN A 128 -7.86 10.07 -18.92
C GLN A 128 -8.45 9.27 -17.76
N SER A 129 -7.72 9.17 -16.64
CA SER A 129 -8.22 8.49 -15.44
C SER A 129 -9.40 9.22 -14.80
N ILE A 130 -9.36 10.55 -14.74
CA ILE A 130 -10.47 11.37 -14.22
C ILE A 130 -11.70 11.21 -15.11
N GLU A 131 -11.54 11.26 -16.43
CA GLU A 131 -12.64 11.09 -17.38
C GLU A 131 -13.26 9.70 -17.28
N HIS A 132 -12.44 8.65 -17.20
CA HIS A 132 -12.90 7.28 -17.00
C HIS A 132 -13.69 7.11 -15.70
N ASN A 133 -13.15 7.59 -14.57
CA ASN A 133 -13.83 7.53 -13.27
C ASN A 133 -15.15 8.32 -13.29
N ASN A 134 -15.20 9.47 -13.98
CA ASN A 134 -16.42 10.25 -14.10
C ASN A 134 -17.49 9.52 -14.94
N GLN A 135 -17.09 8.89 -16.05
CA GLN A 135 -17.99 8.06 -16.85
C GLN A 135 -18.52 6.85 -16.05
N GLU A 136 -17.66 6.18 -15.29
CA GLU A 136 -18.07 5.05 -14.43
C GLU A 136 -19.06 5.52 -13.35
N ALA A 137 -18.78 6.64 -12.67
CA ALA A 137 -19.68 7.21 -11.68
C ALA A 137 -21.04 7.62 -12.28
N GLN A 138 -21.05 8.18 -13.49
CA GLN A 138 -22.29 8.51 -14.22
C GLN A 138 -23.09 7.26 -14.57
N GLN A 139 -22.44 6.22 -15.07
CA GLN A 139 -23.09 4.94 -15.38
C GLN A 139 -23.67 4.30 -14.11
N GLN A 140 -22.92 4.30 -13.02
CA GLN A 140 -23.38 3.75 -11.76
C GLN A 140 -24.58 4.54 -11.20
N THR A 141 -24.55 5.87 -11.34
CA THR A 141 -25.68 6.72 -10.96
C THR A 141 -26.91 6.41 -11.80
N ALA A 142 -26.75 6.25 -13.13
CA ALA A 142 -27.83 5.91 -14.03
C ALA A 142 -28.48 4.56 -13.68
N LEU A 143 -27.66 3.53 -13.39
CA LEU A 143 -28.15 2.23 -12.95
C LEU A 143 -28.92 2.33 -11.62
N MET A 144 -28.39 3.06 -10.63
CA MET A 144 -29.10 3.25 -9.36
C MET A 144 -30.42 4.01 -9.54
N THR A 145 -30.47 5.00 -10.45
CA THR A 145 -31.72 5.71 -10.72
C THR A 145 -32.76 4.81 -11.38
N GLU A 146 -32.35 3.92 -12.29
CA GLU A 146 -33.24 2.94 -12.92
C GLU A 146 -33.75 1.91 -11.91
N GLU A 147 -32.87 1.41 -11.04
CA GLU A 147 -33.25 0.51 -9.94
C GLU A 147 -34.24 1.16 -8.97
N LEU A 148 -34.03 2.44 -8.64
CA LEU A 148 -34.91 3.23 -7.78
C LEU A 148 -36.29 3.41 -8.43
N GLU A 149 -36.33 3.75 -9.72
CA GLU A 149 -37.58 3.90 -10.48
C GLU A 149 -38.34 2.57 -10.56
N SER A 150 -37.64 1.45 -10.78
CA SER A 150 -38.22 0.11 -10.74
C SER A 150 -38.79 -0.22 -9.35
N ALA A 151 -38.09 0.16 -8.28
CA ALA A 151 -38.58 -0.03 -6.91
C ALA A 151 -39.85 0.77 -6.64
N TYR A 152 -39.94 2.03 -7.11
CA TYR A 152 -41.14 2.84 -6.99
C TYR A 152 -42.33 2.25 -7.75
N GLN A 153 -42.10 1.74 -8.96
CA GLN A 153 -43.15 1.06 -9.73
C GLN A 153 -43.69 -0.16 -8.97
N ARG A 154 -42.81 -0.98 -8.39
CA ARG A 154 -43.23 -2.13 -7.57
C ARG A 154 -44.01 -1.72 -6.32
N ILE A 155 -43.65 -0.61 -5.68
CA ILE A 155 -44.39 -0.08 -4.52
C ILE A 155 -45.81 0.30 -4.95
N ASN A 156 -45.95 1.04 -6.05
CA ASN A 156 -47.26 1.42 -6.58
C ASN A 156 -48.13 0.19 -6.92
N ASP A 157 -47.55 -0.81 -7.60
CA ASP A 157 -48.25 -2.06 -7.92
C ASP A 157 -48.73 -2.80 -6.66
N LEU A 158 -47.90 -2.84 -5.61
CA LEU A 158 -48.24 -3.46 -4.33
C LEU A 158 -49.32 -2.65 -3.59
N GLU A 159 -49.26 -1.32 -3.61
CA GLU A 159 -50.27 -0.44 -3.04
C GLU A 159 -51.63 -0.61 -3.73
N ASP A 160 -51.66 -0.68 -5.06
CA ASP A 160 -52.89 -0.95 -5.83
C ASP A 160 -53.48 -2.32 -5.51
N ARG A 161 -52.62 -3.34 -5.37
CA ARG A 161 -53.05 -4.69 -4.98
C ARG A 161 -53.60 -4.71 -3.56
N LEU A 162 -52.97 -4.01 -2.62
CA LEU A 162 -53.46 -3.85 -1.25
C LEU A 162 -54.80 -3.13 -1.21
N ASN A 163 -54.96 -2.05 -1.97
CA ASN A 163 -56.22 -1.31 -2.08
C ASN A 163 -57.35 -2.18 -2.64
N ASN A 164 -57.06 -2.99 -3.66
CA ASN A 164 -58.04 -3.94 -4.22
C ASN A 164 -58.43 -5.00 -3.18
N MET A 165 -57.46 -5.63 -2.51
CA MET A 165 -57.73 -6.59 -1.45
C MET A 165 -58.56 -5.99 -0.30
N SER A 166 -58.26 -4.76 0.10
CA SER A 166 -59.01 -4.03 1.13
C SER A 166 -60.49 -3.89 0.73
N ARG A 167 -60.76 -3.45 -0.51
CA ARG A 167 -62.14 -3.34 -1.04
C ARG A 167 -62.85 -4.69 -1.12
N GLN A 168 -62.15 -5.75 -1.53
CA GLN A 168 -62.73 -7.11 -1.56
C GLN A 168 -63.10 -7.59 -0.16
N LEU A 169 -62.27 -7.29 0.84
CA LEU A 169 -62.52 -7.64 2.23
C LEU A 169 -63.73 -6.87 2.78
N ASP A 170 -63.83 -5.58 2.51
CA ASP A 170 -64.98 -4.76 2.89
C ASP A 170 -66.28 -5.22 2.20
N ALA A 171 -66.22 -5.57 0.91
CA ALA A 171 -67.36 -6.14 0.19
C ALA A 171 -67.81 -7.47 0.81
N THR A 172 -66.87 -8.38 1.11
CA THR A 172 -67.16 -9.67 1.75
C THR A 172 -67.77 -9.50 3.14
N ARG A 173 -67.28 -8.51 3.92
CA ARG A 173 -67.85 -8.17 5.23
C ARG A 173 -69.28 -7.65 5.10
N ALA A 174 -69.53 -6.78 4.12
CA ALA A 174 -70.87 -6.26 3.85
C ALA A 174 -71.83 -7.39 3.43
N GLU A 175 -71.41 -8.26 2.51
CA GLU A 175 -72.18 -9.44 2.10
C GLU A 175 -72.50 -10.35 3.28
N ALA A 176 -71.51 -10.70 4.11
CA ALA A 176 -71.72 -11.51 5.31
C ALA A 176 -72.66 -10.84 6.34
N ALA A 177 -72.64 -9.50 6.44
CA ALA A 177 -73.57 -8.76 7.28
C ALA A 177 -75.01 -8.83 6.72
N THR A 178 -75.19 -8.67 5.40
CA THR A 178 -76.50 -8.81 4.75
C THR A 178 -77.08 -10.22 4.90
N GLU A 179 -76.23 -11.24 4.78
CA GLU A 179 -76.67 -12.63 4.92
C GLU A 179 -77.05 -12.96 6.38
N ARG A 180 -76.31 -12.43 7.37
CA ARG A 180 -76.73 -12.51 8.77
C ARG A 180 -78.05 -11.80 9.03
N ALA A 181 -78.28 -10.63 8.44
CA ALA A 181 -79.54 -9.91 8.60
C ALA A 181 -80.72 -10.71 8.02
N ARG A 182 -80.54 -11.34 6.85
CA ARG A 182 -81.54 -12.25 6.26
C ARG A 182 -81.82 -13.46 7.16
N ALA A 183 -80.78 -14.12 7.66
CA ALA A 183 -80.94 -15.25 8.57
C ALA A 183 -81.74 -14.86 9.84
N ALA A 184 -81.41 -13.71 10.44
CA ALA A 184 -82.14 -13.19 11.59
C ALA A 184 -83.62 -12.90 11.27
N THR A 185 -83.93 -12.33 10.10
CA THR A 185 -85.34 -12.11 9.69
C THR A 185 -86.08 -13.44 9.49
N PHE A 186 -85.44 -14.47 8.94
CA PHE A 186 -86.06 -15.78 8.76
C PHE A 186 -86.38 -16.43 10.11
N GLU A 187 -85.46 -16.34 11.07
CA GLU A 187 -85.66 -16.84 12.43
C GLU A 187 -86.81 -16.11 13.15
N GLN A 188 -86.90 -14.79 13.00
CA GLN A 188 -88.00 -13.99 13.56
C GLN A 188 -89.35 -14.39 12.97
N VAL A 189 -89.45 -14.53 11.64
CA VAL A 189 -90.69 -14.94 10.96
C VAL A 189 -91.09 -16.35 11.39
N ASN A 190 -90.14 -17.29 11.45
CA ASN A 190 -90.41 -18.66 11.88
C ASN A 190 -90.93 -18.70 13.33
N THR A 191 -90.32 -17.93 14.23
CA THR A 191 -90.76 -17.81 15.62
C THR A 191 -92.18 -17.22 15.72
N ALA A 192 -92.47 -16.15 14.98
CA ALA A 192 -93.80 -15.54 14.95
C ALA A 192 -94.88 -16.49 14.42
N LEU A 193 -94.55 -17.27 13.38
CA LEU A 193 -95.44 -18.29 12.83
C LEU A 193 -95.72 -19.40 13.85
N LEU A 194 -94.69 -19.88 14.55
CA LEU A 194 -94.82 -20.88 15.61
C LEU A 194 -95.71 -20.40 16.77
N VAL A 195 -95.59 -19.12 17.14
CA VAL A 195 -96.46 -18.47 18.13
C VAL A 195 -97.89 -18.38 17.61
N GLN A 196 -98.12 -18.01 16.35
CA GLN A 196 -99.48 -18.00 15.77
C GLN A 196 -100.11 -19.39 15.78
N PHE A 197 -99.38 -20.44 15.39
CA PHE A 197 -99.90 -21.81 15.41
C PHE A 197 -100.26 -22.28 16.81
N SER A 198 -99.43 -21.96 17.81
CA SER A 198 -99.72 -22.31 19.21
C SER A 198 -100.94 -21.53 19.76
N VAL A 199 -101.10 -20.25 19.45
CA VAL A 199 -102.30 -19.49 19.85
C VAL A 199 -103.57 -20.00 19.13
N ALA A 200 -103.50 -20.27 17.83
CA ALA A 200 -104.63 -20.79 17.06
C ALA A 200 -105.06 -22.19 17.52
N SER A 201 -104.12 -23.06 17.90
CA SER A 201 -104.43 -24.39 18.43
C SER A 201 -105.07 -24.34 19.83
N VAL A 202 -104.72 -23.35 20.66
CA VAL A 202 -105.40 -23.08 21.94
C VAL A 202 -106.84 -22.59 21.70
N SER A 203 -107.10 -21.78 20.66
CA SER A 203 -108.46 -21.36 20.31
C SER A 203 -109.35 -22.48 19.73
N ILE A 204 -108.77 -23.57 19.22
CA ILE A 204 -109.53 -24.76 18.78
C ILE A 204 -109.80 -25.72 19.95
N HIS A 205 -109.04 -25.65 21.05
CA HIS A 205 -109.17 -26.54 22.22
C HIS A 205 -110.00 -25.95 23.37
N ALA A 206 -110.68 -24.82 23.17
CA ALA A 206 -111.53 -24.20 24.20
C ALA A 206 -112.89 -24.92 24.42
N ASP A 207 -113.17 -26.03 23.73
CA ASP A 207 -114.44 -26.74 23.87
C ASP A 207 -114.25 -28.28 23.80
N GLN A 208 -113.53 -28.86 24.76
CA GLN A 208 -113.72 -30.26 25.17
C GLN A 208 -113.05 -30.56 26.53
N PRO A 209 -113.71 -31.33 27.43
CA PRO A 209 -113.28 -31.45 28.81
C PRO A 209 -112.23 -32.55 29.03
N ALA A 210 -111.56 -32.37 30.17
CA ALA A 210 -110.47 -33.15 30.75
C ALA A 210 -110.54 -34.68 30.63
N ALA A 211 -109.39 -35.28 30.34
CA ALA A 211 -109.02 -36.59 30.87
C ALA A 211 -107.55 -36.58 31.30
N ALA A 212 -107.35 -36.82 32.59
CA ALA A 212 -106.06 -36.96 33.24
C ALA A 212 -105.36 -38.26 32.82
N VAL A 213 -104.06 -38.20 32.53
CA VAL A 213 -103.14 -39.34 32.69
C VAL A 213 -101.84 -38.83 33.28
N GLN A 214 -101.58 -39.27 34.52
CA GLN A 214 -100.30 -39.21 35.22
C GLN A 214 -99.28 -40.13 34.54
N GLN A 215 -98.03 -39.68 34.38
CA GLN A 215 -96.86 -40.57 34.50
C GLN A 215 -95.57 -39.75 34.73
N SER A 216 -95.17 -39.76 36.00
CA SER A 216 -93.82 -39.96 36.56
C SER A 216 -92.62 -39.14 36.08
N GLN A 217 -92.10 -38.36 37.03
CA GLN A 217 -90.73 -37.86 37.12
C GLN A 217 -89.70 -38.99 37.10
N THR A 218 -88.54 -38.76 36.48
CA THR A 218 -87.25 -39.15 37.05
C THR A 218 -86.18 -38.15 36.62
N VAL A 219 -85.59 -37.51 37.62
CA VAL A 219 -84.41 -36.66 37.56
C VAL A 219 -83.19 -37.57 37.49
N GLU A 220 -82.32 -37.42 36.50
CA GLU A 220 -80.90 -37.73 36.65
C GLU A 220 -80.03 -36.76 35.85
N GLN A 221 -79.22 -36.02 36.59
CA GLN A 221 -78.00 -35.35 36.17
C GLN A 221 -76.85 -36.30 36.52
N PRO A 222 -75.84 -36.53 35.65
CA PRO A 222 -74.50 -36.09 36.05
C PRO A 222 -73.57 -35.61 34.90
N THR A 223 -72.83 -34.56 35.25
CA THR A 223 -71.35 -34.39 35.17
C THR A 223 -70.60 -34.37 33.81
N GLN A 224 -69.74 -33.34 33.70
CA GLN A 224 -68.62 -33.18 32.77
C GLN A 224 -67.69 -34.40 32.68
N PRO A 225 -66.85 -34.44 31.62
CA PRO A 225 -65.42 -34.59 31.90
C PRO A 225 -64.55 -33.59 31.10
N THR A 226 -63.65 -32.94 31.82
CA THR A 226 -62.31 -32.57 31.37
C THR A 226 -61.47 -33.82 31.22
N THR A 227 -60.77 -34.03 30.10
CA THR A 227 -59.39 -34.56 30.13
C THR A 227 -58.64 -34.19 28.85
N ASP A 228 -57.51 -33.54 29.09
CA ASP A 228 -56.37 -33.37 28.22
C ASP A 228 -55.75 -34.70 27.72
N GLN A 229 -55.09 -34.61 26.59
CA GLN A 229 -53.83 -35.27 26.23
C GLN A 229 -53.75 -36.80 25.94
N SER A 230 -53.43 -37.05 24.66
CA SER A 230 -52.10 -37.53 24.21
C SER A 230 -51.79 -39.04 24.17
N GLY A 231 -51.31 -39.43 22.98
CA GLY A 231 -50.30 -40.48 22.77
C GLY A 231 -50.86 -41.84 22.37
N ALA A 232 -50.25 -42.62 21.48
CA ALA A 232 -49.03 -42.46 20.71
C ALA A 232 -48.99 -43.59 19.67
N GLY A 233 -48.25 -43.38 18.58
CA GLY A 233 -48.05 -44.38 17.54
C GLY A 233 -46.94 -44.03 16.55
N THR A 234 -45.83 -43.51 17.08
CA THR A 234 -44.48 -43.50 16.49
C THR A 234 -44.05 -44.95 16.15
N PRO A 235 -43.03 -45.21 15.30
CA PRO A 235 -41.63 -44.97 15.70
C PRO A 235 -40.55 -44.64 14.64
N ILE A 236 -39.59 -43.79 15.08
CA ILE A 236 -38.09 -43.98 15.14
C ILE A 236 -37.32 -43.93 13.79
N ALA A 237 -36.15 -43.28 13.61
CA ALA A 237 -35.10 -42.58 14.39
C ALA A 237 -34.33 -41.64 13.40
N GLY A 238 -33.49 -40.67 13.77
CA GLY A 238 -32.93 -40.24 15.05
C GLY A 238 -31.94 -39.07 14.83
N GLU A 239 -31.72 -38.29 15.90
CA GLU A 239 -30.48 -37.59 16.37
C GLU A 239 -29.63 -36.76 15.38
N GLN A 240 -29.04 -35.60 15.68
CA GLN A 240 -28.91 -34.76 16.88
C GLN A 240 -28.21 -33.43 16.46
N THR A 241 -28.50 -32.35 17.20
CA THR A 241 -27.59 -31.23 17.59
C THR A 241 -27.28 -30.03 16.67
N ALA A 242 -27.30 -28.88 17.35
CA ALA A 242 -26.40 -27.72 17.24
C ALA A 242 -26.75 -26.58 16.27
N VAL A 243 -27.30 -25.54 16.90
CA VAL A 243 -27.13 -24.11 16.56
C VAL A 243 -25.73 -23.83 16.02
N LYS A 244 -25.63 -23.32 14.78
CA LYS A 244 -24.49 -22.54 14.29
C LYS A 244 -24.94 -21.50 13.26
N SER A 245 -24.59 -20.27 13.59
CA SER A 245 -24.62 -19.08 12.75
C SER A 245 -23.94 -19.29 11.39
N SER A 246 -24.63 -18.96 10.30
CA SER A 246 -24.05 -18.94 8.96
C SER A 246 -23.54 -17.53 8.64
N ARG A 247 -22.23 -17.31 8.86
CA ARG A 247 -21.46 -16.23 8.23
C ARG A 247 -20.84 -16.78 6.94
N ARG A 248 -21.28 -16.27 5.80
CA ARG A 248 -20.57 -16.23 4.50
C ARG A 248 -20.91 -14.87 3.89
N GLY A 249 -20.01 -14.06 3.37
CA GLY A 249 -18.56 -14.04 3.32
C GLY A 249 -18.21 -12.60 2.94
N ARG A 250 -17.34 -11.96 3.73
CA ARG A 250 -16.83 -10.61 3.47
C ARG A 250 -15.40 -10.78 2.94
N PRO A 251 -15.01 -10.16 1.82
CA PRO A 251 -13.62 -10.19 1.40
C PRO A 251 -12.75 -9.49 2.46
N ARG A 252 -11.68 -10.18 2.86
CA ARG A 252 -10.69 -9.70 3.82
C ARG A 252 -9.70 -8.83 3.05
N VAL A 253 -9.67 -7.54 3.36
CA VAL A 253 -8.60 -6.63 2.93
C VAL A 253 -7.30 -7.14 3.56
N THR A 254 -6.37 -7.59 2.72
CA THR A 254 -5.02 -7.96 3.15
C THR A 254 -4.15 -6.77 2.80
N THR A 255 -3.78 -5.96 3.79
CA THR A 255 -2.67 -5.00 3.64
C THR A 255 -1.37 -5.78 3.72
N PRO A 256 -0.45 -5.64 2.75
CA PRO A 256 0.87 -6.24 2.83
C PRO A 256 1.71 -5.53 3.90
N ILE A 257 2.36 -6.35 4.72
CA ILE A 257 3.45 -5.97 5.62
C ILE A 257 4.64 -5.60 4.74
N ILE A 258 5.13 -4.37 4.88
CA ILE A 258 6.39 -3.94 4.29
C ILE A 258 7.50 -4.48 5.20
N GLU A 259 8.16 -5.56 4.76
CA GLU A 259 9.47 -5.92 5.26
C GLU A 259 10.48 -4.91 4.73
N GLN A 260 11.07 -4.17 5.67
CA GLN A 260 12.18 -3.27 5.45
C GLN A 260 13.46 -4.09 5.67
N GLU A 261 13.97 -4.70 4.60
CA GLU A 261 15.25 -5.40 4.63
C GLU A 261 16.37 -4.47 4.15
N ALA A 262 17.44 -4.48 4.94
CA ALA A 262 18.65 -3.69 4.77
C ALA A 262 19.55 -4.27 3.67
N ALA A 263 20.05 -3.41 2.79
CA ALA A 263 21.33 -3.52 2.09
C ALA A 263 21.72 -2.14 1.53
#